data_AF-A0A958SX35-F1
#
_entry.id   AF-A0A958SX35-F1
#
_cell.length_a   1.000
_cell.length_b   1.000
_cell.length_c   1.000
_cell.angle_alpha   90.00
_cell.angle_beta   90.00
_cell.angle_gamma   90.00
#
_symmetry.space_group_name_H-M   'P 1'
#
loop_
_entity.id
_entity.type
_entity.pdbx_description
1 polymer ?
#
loop_
_entity_poly.entity_id
_entity_poly.type
_entity_poly.pdbx_seq_one_letter_code
_entity_poly.pdbx_strand_id
1 'polypeptide(L)'
;YGNLTFKRNSDVLLYKKLRSAVTQQPLLFTFEKSGRREGILLGENIWQWRAYSYLENETFNTFDDFFGKIVQYLASNKSRNRLAVDYESFYNGNSHVLISAQYFNKNYEFDSRETLNIKVENKETNERREFPFLLKNNTYQVDLSGLKAGDYNFTVQAQQENISYSGSFTILDYNVEQQFLNADVTKLHQLAANSSGKSYFIANYQQIVDDLVNDDRFKPIQKSTVNKVPLIDYKYLLFLIVSLLAIEWFTRKYNGLI
;
A
#
# COMPACT_ATOMS: atom_id res chain seq x y z
N TYR A 1 -18.15 14.97 -58.98
CA TYR A 1 -17.75 13.66 -58.44
C TYR A 1 -16.30 13.73 -58.00
N GLY A 2 -16.01 13.39 -56.75
CA GLY A 2 -14.64 13.38 -56.23
C GLY A 2 -14.53 12.37 -55.09
N ASN A 3 -13.44 11.61 -55.05
CA ASN A 3 -13.15 10.70 -53.94
C ASN A 3 -12.73 11.52 -52.72
N LEU A 4 -13.36 11.27 -51.58
CA LEU A 4 -12.90 11.85 -50.31
C LEU A 4 -11.60 11.18 -49.90
N THR A 5 -10.62 12.01 -49.57
CA THR A 5 -9.37 11.57 -48.94
C THR A 5 -9.29 12.17 -47.54
N PHE A 6 -9.21 11.30 -46.55
CA PHE A 6 -9.01 11.73 -45.17
C PHE A 6 -7.54 12.08 -44.96
N LYS A 7 -7.26 13.35 -44.66
CA LYS A 7 -5.89 13.81 -44.30
C LYS A 7 -5.52 13.51 -42.84
N ARG A 8 -6.45 12.96 -42.06
CA ARG A 8 -6.34 12.67 -40.62
C ARG A 8 -7.17 11.44 -40.27
N ASN A 9 -6.91 10.82 -39.13
CA ASN A 9 -7.75 9.74 -38.62
C ASN A 9 -9.17 10.25 -38.37
N SER A 10 -10.14 9.56 -38.95
CA SER A 10 -11.56 9.90 -38.91
C SER A 10 -12.38 8.65 -38.65
N ASP A 11 -13.37 8.77 -37.77
CA ASP A 11 -14.31 7.69 -37.43
C ASP A 11 -15.55 7.83 -38.33
N VAL A 12 -15.76 6.88 -39.25
CA VAL A 12 -16.92 6.88 -40.15
C VAL A 12 -18.11 6.23 -39.46
N LEU A 13 -19.20 6.97 -39.31
CA LEU A 13 -20.44 6.53 -38.65
C LEU A 13 -21.44 5.95 -39.66
N LEU A 14 -21.55 6.54 -40.85
CA LEU A 14 -22.45 6.08 -41.91
C LEU A 14 -21.73 6.08 -43.26
N TYR A 15 -22.03 5.06 -44.07
CA TYR A 15 -21.58 4.93 -45.44
C TYR A 15 -22.72 5.22 -46.42
N LYS A 16 -22.39 5.73 -47.61
CA LYS A 16 -23.38 5.94 -48.68
C LYS A 16 -23.87 4.59 -49.19
N LYS A 17 -25.18 4.45 -49.35
CA LYS A 17 -25.82 3.29 -49.97
C LYS A 17 -26.38 3.69 -51.32
N LEU A 18 -26.03 2.96 -52.37
CA LEU A 18 -26.60 3.11 -53.70
C LEU A 18 -27.51 1.91 -53.96
N ARG A 19 -28.83 2.13 -53.98
CA ARG A 19 -29.84 1.05 -54.02
C ARG A 19 -29.64 0.07 -52.86
N SER A 20 -29.24 -1.17 -53.14
CA SER A 20 -28.99 -2.22 -52.14
C SER A 20 -27.52 -2.34 -51.72
N ALA A 21 -26.59 -1.71 -52.45
CA ALA A 21 -25.15 -1.85 -52.20
C ALA A 21 -24.63 -0.72 -51.30
N VAL A 22 -24.01 -1.08 -50.16
CA VAL A 22 -23.27 -0.14 -49.31
C VAL A 22 -21.92 0.12 -49.96
N THR A 23 -21.62 1.38 -50.23
CA THR A 23 -20.33 1.79 -50.79
C THR A 23 -19.33 2.06 -49.67
N GLN A 24 -18.02 2.06 -49.96
CA GLN A 24 -17.01 2.53 -48.99
C GLN A 24 -16.93 4.07 -48.89
N GLN A 25 -17.86 4.80 -49.50
CA GLN A 25 -17.86 6.25 -49.46
C GLN A 25 -18.50 6.73 -48.15
N PRO A 26 -17.80 7.55 -47.36
CA PRO A 26 -18.34 8.08 -46.11
C PRO A 26 -19.51 9.04 -46.40
N LEU A 27 -20.58 8.92 -45.60
CA LEU A 27 -21.72 9.83 -45.59
C LEU A 27 -21.70 10.71 -44.35
N LEU A 28 -21.46 10.13 -43.18
CA LEU A 28 -21.33 10.82 -41.90
C LEU A 28 -20.08 10.33 -41.20
N PHE A 29 -19.19 11.25 -40.86
CA PHE A 29 -17.96 10.92 -40.17
C PHE A 29 -17.56 12.03 -39.22
N THR A 30 -16.76 11.68 -38.22
CA THR A 30 -16.22 12.62 -37.25
C THR A 30 -14.70 12.56 -37.21
N PHE A 31 -14.07 13.66 -36.81
CA PHE A 31 -12.65 13.70 -36.54
C PHE A 31 -12.37 14.70 -35.42
N GLU A 32 -11.23 14.52 -34.76
CA GLU A 32 -10.78 15.43 -33.72
C GLU A 32 -9.56 16.23 -34.21
N LYS A 33 -9.60 17.55 -34.00
CA LYS A 33 -8.49 18.45 -34.29
C LYS A 33 -8.24 19.35 -33.09
N SER A 34 -7.07 19.18 -32.47
CA SER A 34 -6.61 20.03 -31.36
C SER A 34 -7.61 20.14 -30.20
N GLY A 35 -8.32 19.05 -29.88
CA GLY A 35 -9.34 19.04 -28.82
C GLY A 35 -10.72 19.58 -29.21
N ARG A 36 -10.90 19.95 -30.49
CA ARG A 36 -12.22 20.23 -31.07
C ARG A 36 -12.70 19.02 -31.85
N ARG A 37 -13.92 18.57 -31.56
CA ARG A 37 -14.58 17.50 -32.30
C ARG A 37 -15.41 18.11 -33.42
N GLU A 38 -15.24 17.58 -34.62
CA GLU A 38 -15.93 18.04 -35.82
C GLU A 38 -16.64 16.86 -36.47
N GLY A 39 -17.85 17.09 -36.95
CA GLY A 39 -18.66 16.11 -37.66
C GLY A 39 -19.02 16.67 -39.03
N ILE A 40 -18.84 15.86 -40.07
CA ILE A 40 -19.20 16.21 -41.45
C ILE A 40 -20.26 15.24 -41.93
N LEU A 41 -21.41 15.81 -42.33
CA LEU A 41 -22.45 15.11 -43.06
C LEU A 41 -22.40 15.52 -44.53
N LEU A 42 -22.23 14.55 -45.42
CA LEU A 42 -22.21 14.73 -46.87
C LEU A 42 -23.56 14.36 -47.47
N GLY A 43 -24.62 14.96 -46.95
CA GLY A 43 -25.99 14.71 -47.35
C GLY A 43 -26.88 15.90 -47.03
N GLU A 44 -28.02 15.94 -47.72
CA GLU A 44 -29.08 16.93 -47.55
C GLU A 44 -30.36 16.24 -47.05
N ASN A 45 -31.38 17.04 -46.75
CA ASN A 45 -32.71 16.53 -46.37
C ASN A 45 -32.74 15.62 -45.13
N ILE A 46 -31.95 15.96 -44.10
CA ILE A 46 -31.93 15.24 -42.81
C ILE A 46 -33.34 15.09 -42.20
N TRP A 47 -34.21 16.08 -42.42
CA TRP A 47 -35.61 16.03 -41.97
C TRP A 47 -36.39 14.84 -42.56
N GLN A 48 -36.06 14.41 -43.79
CA GLN A 48 -36.67 13.23 -44.41
C GLN A 48 -36.22 11.95 -43.71
N TRP A 49 -34.99 11.91 -43.20
CA TRP A 49 -34.50 10.75 -42.45
C TRP A 49 -35.24 10.62 -41.11
N ARG A 50 -35.50 11.75 -40.45
CA ARG A 50 -36.34 11.80 -39.24
C ARG A 50 -37.78 11.37 -39.52
N ALA A 51 -38.37 11.85 -40.62
CA ALA A 51 -39.72 11.46 -41.03
C ALA A 51 -39.79 9.97 -41.39
N TYR A 52 -38.80 9.44 -42.11
CA TYR A 52 -38.72 8.01 -42.43
C TYR A 52 -38.56 7.15 -41.18
N SER A 53 -37.70 7.56 -40.24
CA SER A 53 -37.56 6.87 -38.94
C SER A 53 -38.89 6.77 -38.20
N TYR A 54 -39.74 7.80 -38.28
CA TYR A 54 -41.07 7.79 -37.68
C TYR A 54 -42.04 6.86 -38.41
N LEU A 55 -42.02 6.83 -39.75
CA LEU A 55 -42.84 5.90 -40.52
C LEU A 55 -42.50 4.44 -40.22
N GLU A 56 -41.25 4.14 -39.89
CA GLU A 56 -40.78 2.77 -39.60
C GLU A 56 -40.96 2.36 -38.13
N ASN A 57 -40.81 3.30 -37.19
CA ASN A 57 -40.78 2.99 -35.75
C ASN A 57 -41.94 3.59 -34.94
N GLU A 58 -42.82 4.38 -35.58
CA GLU A 58 -43.92 5.13 -34.95
C GLU A 58 -43.46 6.08 -33.80
N THR A 59 -42.17 6.42 -33.77
CA THR A 59 -41.56 7.32 -32.78
C THR A 59 -40.35 8.05 -33.37
N PHE A 60 -40.02 9.21 -32.80
CA PHE A 60 -38.81 9.97 -33.15
C PHE A 60 -37.58 9.57 -32.34
N ASN A 61 -37.73 8.75 -31.28
CA ASN A 61 -36.66 8.46 -30.33
C ASN A 61 -35.40 7.89 -30.99
N THR A 62 -35.53 6.95 -31.93
CA THR A 62 -34.37 6.33 -32.61
C THR A 62 -33.50 7.37 -33.33
N PHE A 63 -34.14 8.30 -34.05
CA PHE A 63 -33.44 9.38 -34.74
C PHE A 63 -32.88 10.40 -33.75
N ASP A 64 -33.71 10.83 -32.81
CA ASP A 64 -33.38 11.89 -31.84
C ASP A 64 -32.25 11.43 -30.89
N ASP A 65 -32.21 10.17 -30.47
CA ASP A 65 -31.14 9.58 -29.66
C ASP A 65 -29.83 9.46 -30.44
N PHE A 66 -29.90 9.00 -31.70
CA PHE A 66 -28.72 8.86 -32.56
C PHE A 66 -28.07 10.22 -32.83
N PHE A 67 -28.84 11.19 -33.32
CA PHE A 67 -28.34 12.55 -33.56
C PHE A 67 -28.03 13.29 -32.25
N GLY A 68 -28.77 13.03 -31.18
CA GLY A 68 -28.51 13.55 -29.84
C GLY A 68 -27.12 13.16 -29.34
N LYS A 69 -26.74 11.88 -29.48
CA LYS A 69 -25.38 11.40 -29.15
C LYS A 69 -24.30 12.06 -30.01
N ILE A 70 -24.57 12.30 -31.30
CA ILE A 70 -23.64 13.02 -32.18
C ILE A 70 -23.50 14.47 -31.73
N VAL A 71 -24.59 15.17 -31.46
CA VAL A 71 -24.57 16.56 -30.99
C VAL A 71 -23.84 16.66 -29.65
N GLN A 72 -24.11 15.75 -28.70
CA GLN A 72 -23.42 15.67 -27.42
C GLN A 72 -21.90 15.42 -27.60
N TYR A 73 -21.53 14.50 -28.48
CA TYR A 73 -20.15 14.23 -28.84
C TYR A 73 -19.45 15.48 -29.39
N LEU A 74 -20.11 16.23 -30.29
CA LEU A 74 -19.56 17.43 -30.92
C LEU A 74 -19.51 18.63 -29.97
N ALA A 75 -20.50 18.77 -29.08
CA ALA A 75 -20.57 19.84 -28.09
C ALA A 75 -19.58 19.66 -26.92
N SER A 76 -19.05 18.46 -26.76
CA SER A 76 -18.02 18.17 -25.77
C SER A 76 -16.71 18.91 -26.11
N ASN A 77 -16.40 19.96 -25.34
CA ASN A 77 -15.09 20.61 -25.34
C ASN A 77 -14.07 19.84 -24.47
N LYS A 78 -12.78 20.02 -24.77
CA LYS A 78 -11.67 19.36 -24.06
C LYS A 78 -11.69 19.67 -22.55
N SER A 79 -11.34 18.64 -21.77
CA SER A 79 -11.11 18.61 -20.32
C SER A 79 -12.32 18.35 -19.42
N ARG A 80 -13.05 17.27 -19.70
CA ARG A 80 -13.48 16.41 -18.59
C ARG A 80 -12.58 15.19 -18.59
N ASN A 81 -11.93 14.93 -17.47
CA ASN A 81 -11.12 13.74 -17.29
C ASN A 81 -12.02 12.52 -17.52
N ARG A 82 -11.75 11.79 -18.60
CA ARG A 82 -12.46 10.55 -18.95
C ARG A 82 -12.07 9.38 -18.03
N LEU A 83 -11.02 9.57 -17.24
CA LEU A 83 -10.60 8.69 -16.18
C LEU A 83 -10.58 9.50 -14.89
N ALA A 84 -11.58 9.29 -14.03
CA ALA A 84 -11.64 9.88 -12.70
C ALA A 84 -11.15 8.84 -11.71
N VAL A 85 -10.15 9.18 -10.90
CA VAL A 85 -9.61 8.30 -9.85
C VAL A 85 -9.86 8.97 -8.50
N ASP A 86 -10.39 8.19 -7.57
CA ASP A 86 -10.73 8.60 -6.21
C ASP A 86 -9.87 7.80 -5.23
N TYR A 87 -9.11 8.51 -4.40
CA TYR A 87 -8.14 7.95 -3.47
C TYR A 87 -7.82 8.96 -2.35
N GLU A 88 -7.37 8.44 -1.21
CA GLU A 88 -6.89 9.24 -0.09
C GLU A 88 -5.39 9.48 -0.19
N SER A 89 -4.92 10.65 0.25
CA SER A 89 -3.48 10.93 0.29
C SER A 89 -2.73 10.07 1.32
N PHE A 90 -3.42 9.68 2.40
CA PHE A 90 -2.86 8.90 3.50
C PHE A 90 -3.79 7.75 3.89
N TYR A 91 -3.22 6.56 3.99
CA TYR A 91 -3.90 5.36 4.47
C TYR A 91 -3.21 4.84 5.72
N ASN A 92 -3.98 4.30 6.68
CA ASN A 92 -3.39 3.61 7.83
C ASN A 92 -3.01 2.18 7.43
N GLY A 93 -1.83 1.70 7.83
CA GLY A 93 -1.33 0.37 7.46
C GLY A 93 -2.18 -0.82 7.92
N ASN A 94 -3.15 -0.62 8.82
CA ASN A 94 -4.12 -1.64 9.25
C ASN A 94 -5.50 -1.50 8.57
N SER A 95 -5.70 -0.49 7.73
CA SER A 95 -6.96 -0.18 7.06
C SER A 95 -6.97 -0.67 5.63
N HIS A 96 -8.17 -0.78 5.04
CA HIS A 96 -8.28 -1.19 3.64
C HIS A 96 -7.81 -0.05 2.73
N VAL A 97 -6.74 -0.29 1.97
CA VAL A 97 -6.22 0.66 0.98
C VAL A 97 -7.03 0.48 -0.30
N LEU A 98 -8.20 1.12 -0.35
CA LEU A 98 -9.09 1.07 -1.50
C LEU A 98 -8.87 2.29 -2.41
N ILE A 99 -8.66 2.04 -3.69
CA ILE A 99 -8.68 3.08 -4.73
C ILE A 99 -9.83 2.77 -5.68
N SER A 100 -10.59 3.79 -6.03
CA SER A 100 -11.71 3.69 -6.96
C SER A 100 -11.44 4.48 -8.24
N ALA A 101 -11.98 4.03 -9.36
CA ALA A 101 -11.87 4.72 -10.63
C ALA A 101 -13.16 4.61 -11.45
N GLN A 102 -13.43 5.62 -12.26
CA GLN A 102 -14.52 5.64 -13.23
C GLN A 102 -13.96 6.01 -14.60
N TYR A 103 -14.34 5.21 -15.60
CA TYR A 103 -13.98 5.44 -16.99
C TYR A 103 -15.20 5.84 -17.81
N PHE A 104 -15.03 6.88 -18.62
CA PHE A 104 -16.05 7.45 -19.46
C PHE A 104 -15.64 7.36 -20.94
N ASN A 105 -16.57 6.92 -21.78
CA ASN A 105 -16.38 6.91 -23.23
C ASN A 105 -16.31 8.35 -23.79
N LYS A 106 -16.12 8.49 -25.10
CA LYS A 106 -16.05 9.82 -25.73
C LYS A 106 -17.34 10.65 -25.55
N ASN A 107 -18.49 10.02 -25.30
CA ASN A 107 -19.77 10.69 -25.04
C ASN A 107 -19.99 11.04 -23.55
N TYR A 108 -19.02 10.76 -22.69
CA TYR A 108 -19.12 10.89 -21.23
C TYR A 108 -20.17 9.98 -20.57
N GLU A 109 -20.48 8.86 -21.21
CA GLU A 109 -21.22 7.78 -20.58
C GLU A 109 -20.21 6.82 -19.94
N PHE A 110 -20.53 6.32 -18.74
CA PHE A 110 -19.72 5.30 -18.09
C PHE A 110 -19.63 4.05 -18.99
N ASP A 111 -18.42 3.52 -19.20
CA ASP A 111 -18.21 2.31 -20.00
C ASP A 111 -17.62 1.18 -19.15
N SER A 112 -18.43 0.15 -18.94
CA SER A 112 -18.08 -1.04 -18.14
C SER A 112 -17.24 -2.07 -18.92
N ARG A 113 -16.97 -1.84 -20.22
CA ARG A 113 -16.24 -2.78 -21.08
C ARG A 113 -14.74 -2.52 -21.13
N GLU A 114 -14.29 -1.42 -20.54
CA GLU A 114 -12.88 -1.07 -20.44
C GLU A 114 -12.19 -1.92 -19.36
N THR A 115 -10.89 -2.17 -19.52
CA THR A 115 -10.07 -2.79 -18.48
C THR A 115 -9.10 -1.75 -17.92
N LEU A 116 -9.12 -1.56 -16.60
CA LEU A 116 -8.24 -0.63 -15.91
C LEU A 116 -7.22 -1.41 -15.07
N ASN A 117 -5.95 -1.02 -15.17
CA ASN A 117 -4.88 -1.51 -14.30
C ASN A 117 -4.27 -0.34 -13.53
N ILE A 118 -3.82 -0.61 -12.30
CA ILE A 118 -2.97 0.30 -11.52
C ILE A 118 -1.57 -0.26 -11.43
N LYS A 119 -0.57 0.55 -11.75
CA LYS A 119 0.84 0.29 -11.47
C LYS A 119 1.24 1.11 -10.26
N VAL A 120 1.75 0.46 -9.24
CA VAL A 120 2.17 1.08 -7.98
C VAL A 120 3.68 0.88 -7.82
N GLU A 121 4.39 1.94 -7.49
CA GLU A 121 5.84 1.98 -7.30
C GLU A 121 6.16 2.55 -5.92
N ASN A 122 6.86 1.77 -5.10
CA ASN A 122 7.38 2.25 -3.81
C ASN A 122 8.53 3.23 -4.06
N LYS A 123 8.48 4.44 -3.49
CA LYS A 123 9.49 5.49 -3.73
C LYS A 123 10.85 5.18 -3.13
N GLU A 124 10.91 4.36 -2.08
CA GLU A 124 12.16 4.04 -1.38
C GLU A 124 12.84 2.81 -2.00
N THR A 125 12.08 1.74 -2.23
CA THR A 125 12.62 0.46 -2.71
C THR A 125 12.63 0.35 -4.23
N ASN A 126 11.94 1.24 -4.95
CA ASN A 126 11.64 1.15 -6.39
C ASN A 126 10.93 -0.16 -6.78
N GLU A 127 10.33 -0.86 -5.83
CA GLU A 127 9.54 -2.06 -6.12
C GLU A 127 8.26 -1.68 -6.86
N ARG A 128 8.02 -2.33 -8.00
CA ARG A 128 6.85 -2.09 -8.85
C ARG A 128 5.91 -3.29 -8.81
N ARG A 129 4.62 -3.00 -8.64
CA ARG A 129 3.55 -4.00 -8.67
C ARG A 129 2.40 -3.50 -9.53
N GLU A 130 1.74 -4.40 -10.22
CA GLU A 130 0.57 -4.09 -11.05
C GLU A 130 -0.64 -4.89 -10.56
N PHE A 131 -1.78 -4.22 -10.46
CA PHE A 131 -3.03 -4.81 -9.99
C PHE A 131 -4.16 -4.44 -10.97
N PRO A 132 -5.02 -5.41 -11.34
CA PRO A 132 -6.22 -5.12 -12.12
C PRO A 132 -7.31 -4.51 -11.21
N PHE A 133 -8.06 -3.56 -11.74
CA PHE A 133 -9.30 -3.12 -11.08
C PHE A 133 -10.43 -4.12 -11.32
N LEU A 134 -11.33 -4.22 -10.34
CA LEU A 134 -12.55 -5.02 -10.42
C LEU A 134 -13.77 -4.10 -10.51
N LEU A 135 -14.70 -4.41 -11.41
CA LEU A 135 -15.93 -3.65 -11.57
C LEU A 135 -16.93 -3.99 -10.45
N LYS A 136 -17.38 -2.99 -9.71
CA LYS A 136 -18.39 -3.11 -8.64
C LYS A 136 -19.34 -1.91 -8.67
N ASN A 137 -20.64 -2.16 -8.89
CA ASN A 137 -21.69 -1.13 -8.88
C ASN A 137 -21.34 0.12 -9.71
N ASN A 138 -20.95 -0.06 -10.96
CA ASN A 138 -20.64 1.03 -11.89
C ASN A 138 -19.39 1.88 -11.53
N THR A 139 -18.51 1.32 -10.71
CA THR A 139 -17.21 1.89 -10.35
C THR A 139 -16.16 0.77 -10.35
N TYR A 140 -14.96 1.07 -10.81
CA TYR A 140 -13.83 0.15 -10.74
C TYR A 140 -13.16 0.31 -9.38
N GLN A 141 -12.87 -0.77 -8.67
CA GLN A 141 -12.18 -0.75 -7.37
C GLN A 141 -10.99 -1.70 -7.35
N VAL A 142 -9.93 -1.30 -6.64
CA VAL A 142 -8.76 -2.13 -6.37
C VAL A 142 -8.44 -2.08 -4.88
N ASP A 143 -8.07 -3.23 -4.34
CA ASP A 143 -7.62 -3.38 -2.96
C ASP A 143 -6.10 -3.55 -2.93
N LEU A 144 -5.41 -2.60 -2.29
CA LEU A 144 -3.96 -2.54 -2.16
C LEU A 144 -3.49 -2.80 -0.73
N SER A 145 -4.34 -3.36 0.14
CA SER A 145 -4.04 -3.57 1.57
C SER A 145 -2.86 -4.52 1.83
N GLY A 146 -2.39 -5.25 0.82
CA GLY A 146 -1.18 -6.09 0.91
C GLY A 146 0.15 -5.33 0.75
N LEU A 147 0.12 -4.02 0.53
CA LEU A 147 1.31 -3.18 0.46
C LEU A 147 1.82 -2.83 1.87
N LYS A 148 3.14 -2.74 2.01
CA LYS A 148 3.77 -2.34 3.27
C LYS A 148 3.63 -0.83 3.48
N ALA A 149 3.87 -0.37 4.70
CA ALA A 149 3.99 1.05 4.98
C ALA A 149 5.09 1.69 4.13
N GLY A 150 4.84 2.91 3.65
CA GLY A 150 5.75 3.67 2.79
C GLY A 150 5.03 4.61 1.83
N ASP A 151 5.82 5.38 1.09
CA ASP A 151 5.33 6.29 0.06
C ASP A 151 5.27 5.61 -1.31
N TYR A 152 4.15 5.80 -2.01
CA TYR A 152 3.90 5.18 -3.30
C TYR A 152 3.54 6.21 -4.35
N ASN A 153 4.11 6.05 -5.54
CA ASN A 153 3.58 6.62 -6.77
C ASN A 153 2.72 5.58 -7.47
N PHE A 154 1.62 6.01 -8.09
CA PHE A 154 0.81 5.12 -8.88
C PHE A 154 0.40 5.72 -10.22
N THR A 155 0.09 4.84 -11.16
CA THR A 155 -0.49 5.20 -12.46
C THR A 155 -1.60 4.23 -12.79
N VAL A 156 -2.82 4.75 -12.93
CA VAL A 156 -3.98 4.03 -13.46
C VAL A 156 -3.99 4.19 -14.97
N GLN A 157 -4.13 3.10 -15.70
CA GLN A 157 -4.14 3.08 -17.16
C GLN A 157 -5.36 2.31 -17.68
N ALA A 158 -6.05 2.89 -18.65
CA ALA A 158 -7.03 2.19 -19.47
C ALA A 158 -6.32 1.36 -20.55
N GLN A 159 -6.77 0.13 -20.79
CA GLN A 159 -6.06 -0.80 -21.66
C GLN A 159 -6.41 -0.60 -23.15
N GLN A 160 -7.68 -0.28 -23.46
CA GLN A 160 -8.12 -0.10 -24.85
C GLN A 160 -7.78 1.30 -25.37
N GLU A 161 -7.73 2.31 -24.50
CA GLU A 161 -7.34 3.67 -24.86
C GLU A 161 -6.11 4.14 -24.08
N ASN A 162 -5.21 4.89 -24.73
CA ASN A 162 -3.99 5.44 -24.13
C ASN A 162 -4.28 6.62 -23.16
N ILE A 163 -5.18 6.40 -22.20
CA ILE A 163 -5.57 7.34 -21.16
C ILE A 163 -5.01 6.82 -19.84
N SER A 164 -4.30 7.70 -19.14
CA SER A 164 -3.75 7.40 -17.82
C SER A 164 -3.98 8.54 -16.85
N TYR A 165 -3.98 8.18 -15.57
CA TYR A 165 -4.02 9.10 -14.45
C TYR A 165 -2.91 8.69 -13.47
N SER A 166 -2.12 9.66 -13.02
CA SER A 166 -1.03 9.42 -12.06
C SER A 166 -1.25 10.22 -10.79
N GLY A 167 -0.89 9.64 -9.67
CA GLY A 167 -0.98 10.24 -8.35
C GLY A 167 0.01 9.60 -7.38
N SER A 168 -0.10 9.97 -6.11
CA SER A 168 0.72 9.39 -5.04
C SER A 168 -0.08 9.31 -3.75
N PHE A 169 0.17 8.27 -2.97
CA PHE A 169 -0.40 8.10 -1.63
C PHE A 169 0.67 7.55 -0.69
N THR A 170 0.43 7.70 0.60
CA THR A 170 1.31 7.20 1.67
C THR A 170 0.55 6.20 2.52
N ILE A 171 1.16 5.04 2.77
CA ILE A 171 0.67 4.09 3.77
C ILE A 171 1.47 4.32 5.05
N LEU A 172 0.79 4.80 6.08
CA LEU A 172 1.38 5.05 7.40
C LEU A 172 1.67 3.72 8.10
N ASP A 173 2.82 3.66 8.77
CA ASP A 173 3.15 2.53 9.63
C ASP A 173 2.17 2.45 10.80
N TYR A 174 1.66 1.25 11.05
CA TYR A 174 0.70 1.02 12.11
C TYR A 174 1.45 0.73 13.41
N ASN A 175 1.74 1.78 14.19
CA ASN A 175 2.31 1.60 15.52
C ASN A 175 1.22 1.62 16.61
N VAL A 176 0.93 0.43 17.15
CA VAL A 176 -0.06 0.23 18.24
C VAL A 176 0.34 1.01 19.50
N GLU A 177 1.64 1.21 19.74
CA GLU A 177 2.17 1.89 20.94
C GLU A 177 1.85 3.39 20.92
N GLN A 178 1.69 4.00 19.73
CA GLN A 178 1.31 5.41 19.61
C GLN A 178 -0.18 5.67 19.79
N GLN A 179 -1.04 4.64 19.70
CA GLN A 179 -2.48 4.77 19.97
C GLN A 179 -2.80 4.79 21.48
N PHE A 180 -1.98 4.15 22.31
CA PHE A 180 -2.16 4.09 23.76
C PHE A 180 -1.12 4.95 24.46
N LEU A 181 -1.29 6.27 24.39
CA LEU A 181 -0.43 7.24 25.10
C LEU A 181 -0.51 7.12 26.62
N ASN A 182 -1.54 6.46 27.15
CA ASN A 182 -1.74 6.25 28.58
C ASN A 182 -1.39 4.82 28.96
N ALA A 183 -0.72 4.66 30.10
CA ALA A 183 -0.42 3.36 30.67
C ALA A 183 -1.72 2.56 30.95
N ASP A 184 -1.74 1.28 30.57
CA ASP A 184 -2.83 0.37 30.92
C ASP A 184 -2.69 -0.05 32.40
N VAL A 185 -3.26 0.78 33.26
CA VAL A 185 -3.21 0.66 34.72
C VAL A 185 -3.68 -0.72 35.19
N THR A 186 -4.72 -1.28 34.57
CA THR A 186 -5.29 -2.58 34.94
C THR A 186 -4.30 -3.71 34.68
N LYS A 187 -3.67 -3.74 33.50
CA LYS A 187 -2.66 -4.77 33.16
C LYS A 187 -1.43 -4.64 34.04
N LEU A 188 -0.97 -3.42 34.31
CA LEU A 188 0.18 -3.17 35.17
C LEU A 188 -0.08 -3.59 36.62
N HIS A 189 -1.28 -3.35 37.15
CA HIS A 189 -1.70 -3.88 38.45
C HIS A 189 -1.71 -5.41 38.48
N GLN A 190 -2.23 -6.06 37.44
CA GLN A 190 -2.23 -7.53 37.34
C GLN A 190 -0.81 -8.10 37.27
N LEU A 191 0.09 -7.47 36.51
CA LEU A 191 1.49 -7.86 36.43
C LEU A 191 2.18 -7.74 37.79
N ALA A 192 1.94 -6.64 38.52
CA ALA A 192 2.46 -6.44 39.86
C ALA A 192 1.96 -7.55 40.81
N ALA A 193 0.64 -7.82 40.82
CA ALA A 193 0.05 -8.86 41.66
C ALA A 193 0.64 -10.25 41.36
N ASN A 194 0.80 -10.61 40.08
CA ASN A 194 1.33 -11.91 39.66
C ASN A 194 2.83 -12.07 39.94
N SER A 195 3.59 -10.97 39.95
CA SER A 195 5.03 -10.96 40.26
C SER A 195 5.34 -10.77 41.75
N SER A 196 4.31 -10.77 42.62
CA SER A 196 4.44 -10.40 44.04
C SER A 196 5.04 -9.00 44.26
N GLY A 197 4.87 -8.13 43.28
CA GLY A 197 5.24 -6.72 43.33
C GLY A 197 4.07 -5.82 43.74
N LYS A 198 4.39 -4.56 44.00
CA LYS A 198 3.40 -3.48 44.21
C LYS A 198 3.52 -2.47 43.07
N SER A 199 2.39 -1.91 42.66
CA SER A 199 2.30 -0.85 41.66
C SER A 199 2.19 0.51 42.34
N TYR A 200 2.86 1.53 41.82
CA TYR A 200 2.84 2.87 42.38
C TYR A 200 2.60 3.90 41.29
N PHE A 201 1.83 4.92 41.61
CA PHE A 201 1.69 6.10 40.76
C PHE A 201 2.78 7.12 41.08
N ILE A 202 3.07 7.99 40.11
CA ILE A 202 4.14 8.99 40.27
C ILE A 202 3.89 9.95 41.43
N ALA A 203 2.61 10.21 41.75
CA ALA A 203 2.20 11.00 42.90
C ALA A 203 2.57 10.37 44.26
N ASN A 204 2.83 9.05 44.27
CA ASN A 204 3.04 8.23 45.47
C ASN A 204 4.49 7.72 45.57
N TYR A 205 5.46 8.39 44.94
CA TYR A 205 6.84 7.91 44.87
C TYR A 205 7.48 7.64 46.25
N GLN A 206 7.07 8.38 47.30
CA GLN A 206 7.60 8.21 48.64
C GLN A 206 7.29 6.81 49.22
N GLN A 207 6.13 6.24 48.89
CA GLN A 207 5.74 4.90 49.33
C GLN A 207 6.66 3.82 48.78
N ILE A 208 7.25 4.03 47.60
CA ILE A 208 8.25 3.13 47.00
C ILE A 208 9.51 3.09 47.87
N VAL A 209 9.98 4.28 48.29
CA VAL A 209 11.18 4.40 49.12
C VAL A 209 10.96 3.72 50.46
N ASP A 210 9.81 3.95 51.09
CA ASP A 210 9.48 3.35 52.37
C ASP A 210 9.36 1.82 52.27
N ASP A 211 8.72 1.30 51.21
CA ASP A 211 8.60 -0.14 50.97
C ASP A 211 9.96 -0.78 50.67
N LEU A 212 10.88 -0.11 49.98
CA LEU A 212 12.22 -0.63 49.69
C LEU A 212 13.12 -0.66 50.94
N VAL A 213 13.06 0.37 51.78
CA VAL A 213 13.89 0.46 53.00
C VAL A 213 13.46 -0.56 54.05
N ASN A 214 12.16 -0.83 54.15
CA ASN A 214 11.60 -1.77 55.12
C ASN A 214 11.60 -3.23 54.63
N ASP A 215 11.97 -3.50 53.38
CA ASP A 215 11.94 -4.84 52.82
C ASP A 215 13.19 -5.65 53.23
N ASP A 216 12.93 -6.71 53.99
CA ASP A 216 13.93 -7.63 54.54
C ASP A 216 14.79 -8.32 53.47
N ARG A 217 14.32 -8.39 52.22
CA ARG A 217 15.07 -8.99 51.10
C ARG A 217 16.31 -8.18 50.71
N PHE A 218 16.33 -6.88 50.99
CA PHE A 218 17.44 -5.99 50.64
C PHE A 218 18.44 -5.80 51.79
N LYS A 219 18.28 -6.53 52.91
CA LYS A 219 19.24 -6.49 54.01
C LYS A 219 20.56 -7.18 53.62
N PRO A 220 21.72 -6.58 53.94
CA PRO A 220 23.01 -7.18 53.65
C PRO A 220 23.17 -8.50 54.42
N ILE A 221 23.27 -9.60 53.68
CA ILE A 221 23.55 -10.94 54.23
C ILE A 221 25.06 -11.11 54.42
N GLN A 222 25.49 -11.24 55.68
CA GLN A 222 26.87 -11.57 56.01
C GLN A 222 27.11 -13.07 55.76
N LYS A 223 27.84 -13.40 54.70
CA LYS A 223 28.27 -14.78 54.42
C LYS A 223 29.67 -15.00 55.00
N SER A 224 29.79 -15.89 55.98
CA SER A 224 31.08 -16.35 56.50
C SER A 224 31.59 -17.50 55.63
N THR A 225 32.69 -17.27 54.92
CA THR A 225 33.34 -18.30 54.09
C THR A 225 34.52 -18.86 54.86
N VAL A 226 34.35 -20.05 55.46
CA VAL A 226 35.46 -20.74 56.15
C VAL A 226 36.35 -21.39 55.10
N ASN A 227 37.54 -20.84 54.90
CA ASN A 227 38.50 -21.37 53.95
C ASN A 227 39.35 -22.47 54.63
N LYS A 228 39.16 -23.73 54.24
CA LYS A 228 39.96 -24.86 54.72
C LYS A 228 41.04 -25.17 53.71
N VAL A 229 42.27 -24.72 53.95
CA VAL A 229 43.41 -25.03 53.10
C VAL A 229 44.11 -26.28 53.63
N PRO A 230 44.23 -27.35 52.83
CA PRO A 230 45.01 -28.53 53.19
C PRO A 230 46.48 -28.18 53.47
N LEU A 231 47.09 -28.74 54.52
CA LEU A 231 48.49 -28.47 54.86
C LEU A 231 49.47 -28.86 53.74
N ILE A 232 49.11 -29.84 52.92
CA ILE A 232 49.93 -30.31 51.79
C ILE A 232 50.09 -29.24 50.69
N ASP A 233 49.15 -28.29 50.58
CA ASP A 233 49.22 -27.21 49.59
C ASP A 233 50.24 -26.12 49.98
N TYR A 234 50.75 -26.15 51.21
CA TYR A 234 51.76 -25.22 51.69
C TYR A 234 53.16 -25.66 51.21
N LYS A 235 53.49 -25.34 49.94
CA LYS A 235 54.73 -25.74 49.25
C LYS A 235 56.01 -25.44 50.05
N TYR A 236 56.04 -24.36 50.82
CA TYR A 236 57.18 -24.00 51.68
C TYR A 236 57.36 -24.95 52.87
N LEU A 237 56.26 -25.43 53.46
CA LEU A 237 56.29 -26.42 54.56
C LEU A 237 56.81 -27.75 54.02
N LEU A 238 56.34 -28.17 52.83
CA LEU A 238 56.84 -29.36 52.16
C LEU A 238 58.35 -29.27 51.91
N PHE A 239 58.83 -28.15 51.37
CA PHE A 239 60.26 -27.91 51.14
C PHE A 239 61.07 -28.01 52.45
N LEU A 240 60.58 -27.40 53.53
CA LEU A 240 61.23 -27.46 54.85
C LEU A 240 61.36 -28.91 55.34
N ILE A 241 60.29 -29.71 55.26
CA ILE A 241 60.30 -31.13 55.68
C ILE A 241 61.30 -31.94 54.85
N VAL A 242 61.31 -31.76 53.53
CA VAL A 242 62.26 -32.44 52.63
C VAL A 242 63.70 -32.02 52.94
N SER A 243 63.96 -30.73 53.19
CA SER A 243 65.29 -30.26 53.58
C SER A 243 65.73 -30.84 54.93
N LEU A 244 64.85 -30.91 55.93
CA LEU A 244 65.15 -31.52 57.23
C LEU A 244 65.50 -33.02 57.09
N LEU A 245 64.72 -33.77 56.30
CA LEU A 245 65.00 -35.17 55.99
C LEU A 245 66.32 -35.35 55.22
N ALA A 246 66.60 -34.46 54.26
CA ALA A 246 67.85 -34.49 53.49
C ALA A 246 69.06 -34.19 54.39
N ILE A 247 68.94 -33.22 55.31
CA ILE A 247 69.97 -32.91 56.30
C ILE A 247 70.17 -34.11 57.23
N GLU A 248 69.10 -34.70 57.78
CA GLU A 248 69.21 -35.88 58.65
C GLU A 248 69.93 -37.03 57.93
N TRP A 249 69.52 -37.33 56.69
CA TRP A 249 70.14 -38.37 55.89
C TRP A 249 71.63 -38.07 55.63
N PHE A 250 71.97 -36.83 55.30
CA PHE A 250 73.35 -36.41 55.08
C PHE A 250 74.19 -36.54 56.36
N THR A 251 73.65 -36.12 57.52
CA THR A 251 74.31 -36.28 58.82
C THR A 251 74.52 -37.75 59.17
N ARG A 252 73.52 -38.61 58.94
CA ARG A 252 73.65 -40.06 59.15
C ARG A 252 74.73 -40.68 58.27
N LYS A 253 74.80 -40.27 57.00
CA LYS A 253 75.82 -40.75 56.06
C LYS A 253 77.23 -40.25 56.40
N TYR A 254 77.37 -39.02 56.87
CA TYR A 254 78.66 -38.47 57.30
C TYR A 254 79.19 -39.11 58.59
N ASN A 255 78.30 -39.43 59.53
CA ASN A 255 78.66 -40.06 60.81
C ASN A 255 78.79 -41.60 60.75
N GLY A 256 78.72 -42.21 59.57
CA GLY A 256 78.97 -43.65 59.36
C GLY A 256 77.90 -44.59 59.94
N LEU A 257 76.67 -44.12 60.12
CA LEU A 257 75.54 -44.91 60.64
C LEU A 257 74.74 -45.63 59.53
N ILE A 258 75.23 -45.60 58.29
CA ILE A 258 74.72 -46.29 57.09
C ILE A 258 75.89 -46.74 56.23
#